data_AF-A0A3D2D741-F1
#
_entry.id   AF-A0A3D2D741-F1
#
_cell.length_a   1.000
_cell.length_b   1.000
_cell.length_c   1.000
_cell.angle_alpha   90.00
_cell.angle_beta   90.00
_cell.angle_gamma   90.00
#
_symmetry.space_group_name_H-M   'P 1'
#
loop_
_entity.id
_entity.type
_entity.pdbx_description
1 polymer ?
#
loop_
_entity_poly.entity_id
_entity_poly.type
_entity_poly.pdbx_seq_one_letter_code
_entity_poly.pdbx_strand_id
1 'polypeptide(L)'
;MTLYPKREKAFISRLKIRQTRRISITLPRDLKRGELPPLLRKAKIIPKNFCKRICPPLVLYTKGDVSLINEEIFGIVGSRKSLPADLNAATVFAESLSDAGFTLVTGIAEGVDSAVIKAALNKNGKVISVVAGGFDNAYPASNRKLLEEIAERGLIVSEQPPEVVAKPYFFPIRNRIIAGLSDGVLIVSGGMKSGALYTAEYAEEYGRELFAVPHGYGVKSGEGCNDLIKRGARLADTPKDILALFGKEEKETASVTLTDEEQTVVNALADGCSHVEEICLKTGRPVYEIASVLSGLEIKGIAVKSGFNAYGLKR
;
A
#
# COMPACT_ATOMS: atom_id res chain seq x y z
N MET A 1 31.46 51.63 -24.10
CA MET A 1 31.96 50.38 -23.47
C MET A 1 30.76 49.64 -22.89
N THR A 2 30.39 48.42 -23.25
CA THR A 2 30.90 47.43 -24.21
C THR A 2 29.75 46.39 -24.27
N LEU A 3 29.02 46.29 -25.39
CA LEU A 3 28.91 45.11 -26.25
C LEU A 3 28.66 43.76 -25.52
N TYR A 4 27.45 43.17 -25.61
CA TYR A 4 27.15 41.92 -26.35
C TYR A 4 25.66 41.48 -26.19
N PRO A 5 25.09 40.69 -27.14
CA PRO A 5 23.73 40.91 -27.66
C PRO A 5 22.81 39.66 -27.73
N LYS A 6 21.53 39.93 -28.04
CA LYS A 6 20.67 39.24 -29.04
C LYS A 6 20.87 37.72 -29.28
N ARG A 7 20.73 36.86 -28.26
CA ARG A 7 20.61 35.39 -28.47
C ARG A 7 19.40 34.69 -27.81
N GLU A 8 18.38 35.43 -27.37
CA GLU A 8 17.16 34.81 -26.80
C GLU A 8 15.98 34.69 -27.77
N LYS A 9 16.00 35.39 -28.91
CA LYS A 9 14.84 35.43 -29.82
C LYS A 9 14.74 34.28 -30.82
N ALA A 10 15.69 33.33 -30.83
CA ALA A 10 15.70 32.24 -31.80
C ALA A 10 15.17 30.89 -31.27
N PHE A 11 14.94 30.72 -29.96
CA PHE A 11 14.50 29.43 -29.41
C PHE A 11 12.98 29.29 -29.20
N ILE A 12 12.23 30.40 -29.32
CA ILE A 12 10.80 30.46 -28.98
C ILE A 12 9.88 30.16 -30.19
N SER A 13 10.40 29.88 -31.39
CA SER A 13 9.56 29.77 -32.60
C SER A 13 9.05 28.37 -32.97
N ARG A 14 9.19 27.32 -32.12
CA ARG A 14 8.89 25.94 -32.54
C ARG A 14 8.05 25.02 -31.63
N LEU A 15 7.22 25.52 -30.72
CA LEU A 15 6.16 24.66 -30.13
C LEU A 15 4.76 25.16 -30.46
N LYS A 16 4.21 24.61 -31.55
CA LYS A 16 2.79 24.66 -31.90
C LYS A 16 1.97 23.70 -31.01
N ILE A 17 1.01 24.28 -30.28
CA ILE A 17 -0.41 23.86 -30.12
C ILE A 17 -0.64 22.46 -29.49
N ARG A 18 -1.34 22.30 -28.34
CA ARG A 18 -2.82 22.21 -28.27
C ARG A 18 -3.37 22.44 -26.84
N GLN A 19 -4.30 23.40 -26.78
CA GLN A 19 -5.40 23.66 -25.82
C GLN A 19 -5.18 23.28 -24.34
N THR A 20 -4.82 24.29 -23.55
CA THR A 20 -4.93 24.27 -22.09
C THR A 20 -6.05 25.22 -21.67
N ARG A 21 -7.14 24.72 -21.08
CA ARG A 21 -8.14 25.57 -20.42
C ARG A 21 -7.51 26.19 -19.17
N ARG A 22 -7.43 27.52 -19.14
CA ARG A 22 -6.94 28.32 -18.01
C ARG A 22 -7.97 28.32 -16.88
N ILE A 23 -7.54 28.04 -15.66
CA ILE A 23 -8.20 28.52 -14.44
C ILE A 23 -7.12 29.26 -13.64
N SER A 24 -7.37 30.53 -13.36
CA SER A 24 -6.50 31.45 -12.64
C SER A 24 -6.59 31.25 -11.14
N ILE A 25 -5.45 31.29 -10.44
CA ILE A 25 -5.41 31.52 -8.99
C ILE A 25 -4.35 32.58 -8.71
N THR A 26 -4.76 33.65 -8.04
CA THR A 26 -3.95 34.79 -7.62
C THR A 26 -3.29 34.48 -6.28
N LEU A 27 -1.95 34.52 -6.21
CA LEU A 27 -1.22 34.50 -4.94
C LEU A 27 -1.18 35.94 -4.37
N PRO A 28 -1.41 36.15 -3.05
CA PRO A 28 -1.28 37.47 -2.43
C PRO A 28 0.16 38.00 -2.54
N ARG A 29 0.27 39.33 -2.65
CA ARG A 29 1.34 40.06 -3.37
C ARG A 29 2.66 40.30 -2.64
N ASP A 30 2.89 39.77 -1.45
CA ASP A 30 3.97 40.31 -0.59
C ASP A 30 5.13 39.34 -0.30
N LEU A 31 5.49 38.48 -1.27
CA LEU A 31 6.76 37.74 -1.24
C LEU A 31 7.82 38.47 -2.07
N LYS A 32 8.67 39.28 -1.42
CA LYS A 32 9.97 39.72 -1.94
C LYS A 32 11.10 39.10 -1.10
N ARG A 33 12.25 38.69 -1.62
CA ARG A 33 12.62 37.94 -2.83
C ARG A 33 14.05 37.47 -2.53
N GLY A 34 14.35 36.20 -2.78
CA GLY A 34 15.71 35.68 -2.62
C GLY A 34 15.81 34.23 -3.07
N GLU A 35 15.55 34.01 -4.36
CA GLU A 35 15.90 32.78 -5.09
C GLU A 35 15.07 31.51 -4.83
N LEU A 36 13.79 31.54 -5.24
CA LEU A 36 13.09 30.31 -5.67
C LEU A 36 13.06 30.28 -7.21
N PRO A 37 13.63 29.25 -7.87
CA PRO A 37 13.52 29.09 -9.31
C PRO A 37 12.05 28.96 -9.74
N PRO A 38 11.64 29.61 -10.84
CA PRO A 38 10.26 29.61 -11.29
C PRO A 38 9.94 28.31 -12.03
N LEU A 39 9.55 27.26 -11.31
CA LEU A 39 8.92 26.07 -11.90
C LEU A 39 7.60 25.75 -11.20
N LEU A 40 6.70 26.73 -11.23
CA LEU A 40 5.25 26.50 -11.19
C LEU A 40 4.84 25.70 -12.44
N ARG A 41 5.03 24.37 -12.41
CA ARG A 41 4.42 23.43 -13.35
C ARG A 41 3.62 22.40 -12.55
N LYS A 42 2.32 22.69 -12.42
CA LYS A 42 1.25 21.88 -11.78
C LYS A 42 1.34 21.72 -10.25
N ALA A 43 1.34 22.82 -9.50
CA ALA A 43 0.80 22.78 -8.14
C ALA A 43 -0.73 22.57 -8.25
N LYS A 44 -1.20 21.35 -7.97
CA LYS A 44 -2.63 21.00 -7.98
C LYS A 44 -3.10 20.83 -6.53
N ILE A 45 -4.10 21.63 -6.19
CA ILE A 45 -5.16 21.48 -5.17
C ILE A 45 -4.93 20.38 -4.13
N ILE A 46 -4.80 20.79 -2.86
CA ILE A 46 -4.87 19.90 -1.68
C ILE A 46 -6.09 18.98 -1.84
N PRO A 47 -5.93 17.64 -1.80
CA PRO A 47 -7.02 16.68 -1.99
C PRO A 47 -8.21 16.97 -1.09
N LYS A 48 -9.45 16.77 -1.59
CA LYS A 48 -10.67 17.03 -0.82
C LYS A 48 -10.72 16.26 0.50
N ASN A 49 -10.15 15.06 0.51
CA ASN A 49 -10.12 14.19 1.68
C ASN A 49 -8.96 14.55 2.62
N PHE A 50 -8.02 15.45 2.29
CA PHE A 50 -6.89 15.72 3.17
C PHE A 50 -7.35 16.32 4.51
N CYS A 51 -7.03 15.68 5.63
CA CYS A 51 -7.40 16.19 6.95
C CYS A 51 -6.73 17.54 7.20
N LYS A 52 -7.55 18.60 7.27
CA LYS A 52 -7.08 20.00 7.37
C LYS A 52 -6.61 20.38 8.78
N ARG A 53 -6.71 19.49 9.76
CA ARG A 53 -6.55 19.84 11.19
C ARG A 53 -5.09 20.03 11.61
N ILE A 54 -4.11 19.38 10.97
CA ILE A 54 -2.72 19.43 11.45
C ILE A 54 -1.75 19.44 10.25
N CYS A 55 -1.17 20.61 9.98
CA CYS A 55 -0.04 20.82 9.05
C CYS A 55 -0.20 20.24 7.63
N PRO A 56 -1.15 20.71 6.80
CA PRO A 56 -1.22 20.27 5.41
C PRO A 56 0.05 20.67 4.62
N PRO A 57 0.53 19.82 3.70
CA PRO A 57 1.67 20.18 2.86
C PRO A 57 1.33 21.41 2.02
N LEU A 58 2.22 22.39 1.99
CA LEU A 58 2.04 23.61 1.18
C LEU A 58 2.07 23.30 -0.31
N VAL A 59 2.91 22.33 -0.69
CA VAL A 59 3.10 21.88 -2.08
C VAL A 59 3.25 20.37 -2.10
N LEU A 60 2.60 19.73 -3.06
CA LEU A 60 2.83 18.32 -3.40
C LEU A 60 3.32 18.23 -4.85
N TYR A 61 4.46 17.60 -5.04
CA TYR A 61 5.02 17.20 -6.32
C TYR A 61 4.46 15.83 -6.69
N THR A 62 4.02 15.68 -7.94
CA THR A 62 3.36 14.46 -8.40
C THR A 62 3.92 13.95 -9.72
N LYS A 63 3.96 12.62 -9.88
CA LYS A 63 4.30 11.96 -11.15
C LYS A 63 3.35 10.78 -11.37
N GLY A 64 2.68 10.72 -12.52
CA GLY A 64 1.62 9.75 -12.81
C GLY A 64 0.22 10.38 -12.88
N ASP A 65 -0.82 9.58 -12.61
CA ASP A 65 -2.21 10.02 -12.71
C ASP A 65 -2.70 10.74 -11.44
N VAL A 66 -2.78 12.06 -11.53
CA VAL A 66 -3.24 12.93 -10.42
C VAL A 66 -4.75 12.79 -10.17
N SER A 67 -5.52 12.12 -11.04
CA SER A 67 -6.95 11.92 -10.82
C SER A 67 -7.23 11.07 -9.56
N LEU A 68 -6.31 10.14 -9.25
CA LEU A 68 -6.41 9.16 -8.15
C LEU A 68 -6.59 9.78 -6.76
N ILE A 69 -6.12 11.01 -6.54
CA ILE A 69 -6.26 11.70 -5.24
C ILE A 69 -7.71 12.06 -4.88
N ASN A 70 -8.66 11.89 -5.81
CA ASN A 70 -10.07 12.20 -5.61
C ASN A 70 -10.94 10.94 -5.47
N GLU A 71 -10.33 9.76 -5.45
CA GLU A 71 -11.02 8.49 -5.26
C GLU A 71 -11.13 8.14 -3.77
N GLU A 72 -11.80 7.02 -3.45
CA GLU A 72 -11.74 6.43 -2.12
C GLU A 72 -10.35 5.82 -1.91
N ILE A 73 -9.64 6.29 -0.89
CA ILE A 73 -8.23 5.95 -0.70
C ILE A 73 -8.07 5.17 0.60
N PHE A 74 -7.39 4.03 0.53
CA PHE A 74 -7.14 3.20 1.71
C PHE A 74 -5.64 2.99 1.93
N GLY A 75 -5.19 3.30 3.14
CA GLY A 75 -3.79 3.18 3.53
C GLY A 75 -3.43 1.76 3.97
N ILE A 76 -2.38 1.16 3.43
CA ILE A 76 -1.82 -0.08 3.98
C ILE A 76 -0.33 0.10 4.20
N VAL A 77 0.11 -0.03 5.45
CA VAL A 77 1.51 0.14 5.84
C VAL A 77 1.96 -0.95 6.79
N GLY A 78 3.26 -1.18 6.86
CA GLY A 78 3.81 -2.13 7.82
C GLY A 78 5.33 -2.09 7.91
N SER A 79 5.90 -3.14 8.50
CA SER A 79 7.34 -3.21 8.75
C SER A 79 8.13 -3.42 7.45
N ARG A 80 9.32 -2.80 7.40
CA ARG A 80 10.33 -3.06 6.37
C ARG A 80 10.90 -4.47 6.43
N LYS A 81 10.99 -5.01 7.65
CA LYS A 81 11.39 -6.39 7.92
C LYS A 81 10.16 -7.12 8.42
N SER A 82 9.54 -7.90 7.54
CA SER A 82 8.24 -8.53 7.77
C SER A 82 8.34 -10.03 7.62
N LEU A 83 7.56 -10.75 8.41
CA LEU A 83 7.46 -12.20 8.30
C LEU A 83 6.76 -12.58 6.99
N PRO A 84 6.96 -13.81 6.46
CA PRO A 84 6.22 -14.28 5.30
C PRO A 84 4.70 -14.18 5.47
N ALA A 85 4.20 -14.45 6.69
CA ALA A 85 2.78 -14.31 7.02
C ALA A 85 2.29 -12.86 6.91
N ASP A 86 3.08 -11.87 7.35
CA ASP A 86 2.73 -10.45 7.24
C ASP A 86 2.69 -9.99 5.77
N LEU A 87 3.62 -10.49 4.94
CA LEU A 87 3.63 -10.20 3.50
C LEU A 87 2.44 -10.84 2.79
N ASN A 88 2.05 -12.06 3.20
CA ASN A 88 0.85 -12.73 2.70
C ASN A 88 -0.40 -11.92 3.06
N ALA A 89 -0.55 -11.54 4.34
CA ALA A 89 -1.64 -10.70 4.80
C ALA A 89 -1.71 -9.39 3.99
N ALA A 90 -0.59 -8.67 3.86
CA ALA A 90 -0.52 -7.44 3.06
C ALA A 90 -0.99 -7.65 1.62
N THR A 91 -0.64 -8.79 1.01
CA THR A 91 -1.06 -9.15 -0.35
C THR A 91 -2.56 -9.39 -0.41
N VAL A 92 -3.10 -10.24 0.46
CA VAL A 92 -4.54 -10.58 0.51
C VAL A 92 -5.40 -9.33 0.73
N PHE A 93 -5.03 -8.50 1.71
CA PHE A 93 -5.73 -7.23 1.96
C PHE A 93 -5.63 -6.29 0.76
N ALA A 94 -4.45 -6.13 0.16
CA ALA A 94 -4.28 -5.25 -0.99
C ALA A 94 -5.09 -5.70 -2.22
N GLU A 95 -5.10 -7.00 -2.52
CA GLU A 95 -5.88 -7.54 -3.63
C GLU A 95 -7.38 -7.33 -3.41
N SER A 96 -7.90 -7.74 -2.24
CA SER A 96 -9.34 -7.64 -1.93
C SER A 96 -9.83 -6.18 -1.91
N LEU A 97 -9.07 -5.27 -1.29
CA LEU A 97 -9.41 -3.85 -1.27
C LEU A 97 -9.31 -3.20 -2.66
N SER A 98 -8.34 -3.61 -3.49
CA SER A 98 -8.24 -3.15 -4.87
C SER A 98 -9.43 -3.64 -5.71
N ASP A 99 -9.82 -4.91 -5.55
CA ASP A 99 -10.95 -5.52 -6.26
C ASP A 99 -12.28 -4.84 -5.87
N ALA A 100 -12.39 -4.36 -4.62
CA ALA A 100 -13.50 -3.54 -4.11
C ALA A 100 -13.46 -2.06 -4.54
N GLY A 101 -12.46 -1.67 -5.33
CA GLY A 101 -12.36 -0.35 -5.97
C GLY A 101 -11.66 0.73 -5.15
N PHE A 102 -10.94 0.37 -4.08
CA PHE A 102 -10.08 1.35 -3.40
C PHE A 102 -8.85 1.69 -4.23
N THR A 103 -8.44 2.96 -4.18
CA THR A 103 -7.08 3.35 -4.51
C THR A 103 -6.20 3.12 -3.27
N LEU A 104 -5.20 2.25 -3.36
CA LEU A 104 -4.33 1.98 -2.22
C LEU A 104 -3.25 3.04 -2.09
N VAL A 105 -3.03 3.56 -0.88
CA VAL A 105 -1.92 4.46 -0.60
C VAL A 105 -0.92 3.81 0.35
N THR A 106 0.35 3.91 0.02
CA THR A 106 1.43 3.43 0.87
C THR A 106 2.70 4.26 0.65
N GLY A 107 3.77 3.89 1.32
CA GLY A 107 5.09 4.43 1.03
C GLY A 107 5.68 3.79 -0.23
N ILE A 108 6.91 3.34 -0.11
CA ILE A 108 7.61 2.49 -1.09
C ILE A 108 8.74 1.72 -0.39
N ALA A 109 8.60 1.50 0.92
CA ALA A 109 9.63 0.81 1.68
C ALA A 109 9.70 -0.67 1.26
N GLU A 110 10.80 -1.35 1.62
CA GLU A 110 10.85 -2.81 1.52
C GLU A 110 9.77 -3.46 2.41
N GLY A 111 9.50 -4.74 2.22
CA GLY A 111 8.51 -5.46 3.03
C GLY A 111 7.06 -5.13 2.65
N VAL A 112 6.24 -4.75 3.63
CA VAL A 112 4.78 -4.59 3.46
C VAL A 112 4.42 -3.61 2.36
N ASP A 113 4.98 -2.39 2.35
CA ASP A 113 4.67 -1.38 1.32
C ASP A 113 4.90 -1.94 -0.10
N SER A 114 6.02 -2.64 -0.33
CA SER A 114 6.33 -3.26 -1.62
C SER A 114 5.36 -4.39 -1.99
N ALA A 115 4.92 -5.19 -1.01
CA ALA A 115 3.93 -6.25 -1.23
C ALA A 115 2.58 -5.68 -1.63
N VAL A 116 2.11 -4.62 -0.95
CA VAL A 116 0.86 -3.91 -1.25
C VAL A 116 0.88 -3.36 -2.68
N ILE A 117 1.96 -2.66 -3.07
CA ILE A 117 2.06 -2.07 -4.41
C ILE A 117 1.99 -3.17 -5.48
N LYS A 118 2.78 -4.25 -5.31
CA LYS A 118 2.81 -5.36 -6.27
C LYS A 118 1.46 -6.05 -6.39
N ALA A 119 0.81 -6.34 -5.26
CA ALA A 119 -0.51 -6.96 -5.19
C ALA A 119 -1.56 -6.14 -5.95
N ALA A 120 -1.64 -4.84 -5.66
CA ALA A 120 -2.57 -3.94 -6.35
C ALA A 120 -2.26 -3.83 -7.85
N LEU A 121 -0.99 -3.64 -8.24
CA LEU A 121 -0.61 -3.56 -9.65
C LEU A 121 -0.89 -4.87 -10.42
N ASN A 122 -0.75 -6.04 -9.80
CA ASN A 122 -1.05 -7.33 -10.42
C ASN A 122 -2.55 -7.50 -10.71
N LYS A 123 -3.42 -6.87 -9.91
CA LYS A 123 -4.87 -6.85 -10.08
C LYS A 123 -5.37 -5.70 -10.96
N ASN A 124 -4.47 -4.96 -11.62
CA ASN A 124 -4.78 -3.70 -12.30
C ASN A 124 -5.50 -2.68 -11.38
N GLY A 125 -5.26 -2.78 -10.08
CA GLY A 125 -5.69 -1.82 -9.09
C GLY A 125 -4.91 -0.50 -9.19
N LYS A 126 -5.37 0.49 -8.44
CA LYS A 126 -4.82 1.85 -8.43
C LYS A 126 -3.98 2.05 -7.18
N VAL A 127 -2.79 2.64 -7.36
CA VAL A 127 -1.83 2.84 -6.25
C VAL A 127 -1.32 4.27 -6.24
N ILE A 128 -1.28 4.84 -5.03
CA ILE A 128 -0.57 6.06 -4.70
C ILE A 128 0.63 5.71 -3.81
N SER A 129 1.83 6.02 -4.28
CA SER A 129 3.04 5.93 -3.47
C SER A 129 3.44 7.32 -2.99
N VAL A 130 3.42 7.54 -1.68
CA VAL A 130 3.98 8.77 -1.11
C VAL A 130 5.46 8.51 -0.85
N VAL A 131 6.38 9.35 -1.29
CA VAL A 131 7.83 9.17 -1.11
C VAL A 131 8.42 10.23 -0.16
N ALA A 132 9.49 9.85 0.57
CA ALA A 132 10.10 10.73 1.58
C ALA A 132 11.04 11.80 0.98
N GLY A 133 11.76 11.45 -0.09
CA GLY A 133 12.54 12.40 -0.89
C GLY A 133 11.79 12.76 -2.18
N GLY A 134 12.50 13.37 -3.12
CA GLY A 134 12.05 13.53 -4.49
C GLY A 134 12.08 12.21 -5.27
N PHE A 135 11.18 12.07 -6.23
CA PHE A 135 10.99 10.83 -7.00
C PHE A 135 12.02 10.61 -8.13
N ASP A 136 12.98 11.52 -8.33
CA ASP A 136 14.13 11.27 -9.23
C ASP A 136 15.23 10.47 -8.52
N ASN A 137 15.19 10.37 -7.18
CA ASN A 137 16.10 9.59 -6.37
C ASN A 137 15.35 8.45 -5.65
N ALA A 138 15.20 7.31 -6.34
CA ALA A 138 14.51 6.15 -5.78
C ALA A 138 15.16 5.70 -4.45
N TYR A 139 14.37 5.67 -3.38
CA TYR A 139 14.77 5.12 -2.09
C TYR A 139 13.67 4.21 -1.53
N PRO A 140 13.98 2.94 -1.21
CA PRO A 140 15.29 2.28 -1.39
C PRO A 140 15.61 2.08 -2.89
N ALA A 141 16.90 2.03 -3.23
CA ALA A 141 17.35 1.88 -4.62
C ALA A 141 16.85 0.57 -5.27
N SER A 142 16.65 -0.49 -4.45
CA SER A 142 16.06 -1.77 -4.84
C SER A 142 14.67 -1.63 -5.47
N ASN A 143 13.90 -0.60 -5.08
CA ASN A 143 12.54 -0.35 -5.56
C ASN A 143 12.46 0.63 -6.74
N ARG A 144 13.58 0.92 -7.43
CA ARG A 144 13.56 1.83 -8.59
C ARG A 144 12.58 1.41 -9.68
N LYS A 145 12.61 0.14 -10.08
CA LYS A 145 11.69 -0.40 -11.10
C LYS A 145 10.23 -0.27 -10.66
N LEU A 146 9.96 -0.57 -9.39
CA LEU A 146 8.62 -0.44 -8.82
C LEU A 146 8.13 1.01 -8.85
N LEU A 147 9.00 1.97 -8.56
CA LEU A 147 8.68 3.40 -8.66
C LEU A 147 8.39 3.81 -10.12
N GLU A 148 9.13 3.29 -11.09
CA GLU A 148 8.88 3.52 -12.52
C GLU A 148 7.52 2.96 -12.94
N GLU A 149 7.17 1.74 -12.51
CA GLU A 149 5.85 1.14 -12.76
C GLU A 149 4.70 1.96 -12.14
N ILE A 150 4.87 2.47 -10.91
CA ILE A 150 3.88 3.37 -10.28
C ILE A 150 3.75 4.67 -11.07
N ALA A 151 4.83 5.23 -11.60
CA ALA A 151 4.76 6.46 -12.40
C ALA A 151 3.94 6.29 -13.68
N GLU A 152 3.90 5.08 -14.24
CA GLU A 152 3.15 4.76 -15.45
C GLU A 152 1.68 4.40 -15.18
N ARG A 153 1.41 3.68 -14.09
CA ARG A 153 0.10 3.04 -13.83
C ARG A 153 -0.63 3.58 -12.60
N GLY A 154 0.03 4.40 -11.80
CA GLY A 154 -0.49 4.95 -10.54
C GLY A 154 -0.06 6.40 -10.36
N LEU A 155 0.23 6.77 -9.12
CA LEU A 155 0.64 8.12 -8.74
C LEU A 155 1.75 8.10 -7.70
N ILE A 156 2.80 8.85 -7.94
CA ILE A 156 3.83 9.17 -6.95
C ILE A 156 3.55 10.57 -6.41
N VAL A 157 3.63 10.72 -5.09
CA VAL A 157 3.45 11.98 -4.37
C VAL A 157 4.66 12.26 -3.50
N SER A 158 5.19 13.47 -3.54
CA SER A 158 6.23 13.93 -2.61
C SER A 158 5.94 15.36 -2.13
N GLU A 159 6.30 15.65 -0.90
CA GLU A 159 6.39 17.04 -0.42
C GLU A 159 7.74 17.68 -0.79
N GLN A 160 8.73 16.87 -1.13
CA GLN A 160 10.06 17.35 -1.53
C GLN A 160 10.13 17.51 -3.06
N PRO A 161 10.87 18.53 -3.57
CA PRO A 161 11.17 18.65 -4.99
C PRO A 161 11.76 17.36 -5.59
N PRO A 162 11.52 17.05 -6.87
CA PRO A 162 11.89 15.77 -7.51
C PRO A 162 13.35 15.34 -7.31
N GLU A 163 14.26 16.29 -7.25
CA GLU A 163 15.72 16.11 -7.14
C GLU A 163 16.22 15.91 -5.70
N VAL A 164 15.38 16.09 -4.67
CA VAL A 164 15.82 16.05 -3.27
C VAL A 164 16.08 14.61 -2.82
N VAL A 165 17.26 14.36 -2.26
CA VAL A 165 17.60 13.05 -1.68
C VAL A 165 16.87 12.86 -0.34
N ALA A 166 16.34 11.65 -0.12
CA ALA A 166 15.65 11.31 1.12
C ALA A 166 16.57 11.39 2.34
N LYS A 167 16.09 12.00 3.43
CA LYS A 167 16.80 12.12 4.72
C LYS A 167 16.02 11.38 5.82
N PRO A 168 16.68 10.87 6.88
CA PRO A 168 16.02 10.09 7.93
C PRO A 168 14.77 10.75 8.55
N TYR A 169 14.80 12.07 8.75
CA TYR A 169 13.68 12.81 9.32
C TYR A 169 12.51 13.04 8.34
N PHE A 170 12.71 12.84 7.03
CA PHE A 170 11.61 12.92 6.06
C PHE A 170 10.65 11.72 6.16
N PHE A 171 11.13 10.54 6.59
CA PHE A 171 10.29 9.34 6.62
C PHE A 171 9.11 9.46 7.60
N PRO A 172 9.30 9.87 8.87
CA PRO A 172 8.17 10.09 9.78
C PRO A 172 7.25 11.22 9.31
N ILE A 173 7.81 12.33 8.79
CA ILE A 173 7.02 13.47 8.30
C ILE A 173 6.15 13.04 7.12
N ARG A 174 6.68 12.25 6.18
CA ARG A 174 5.94 11.76 5.01
C ARG A 174 4.72 10.92 5.39
N ASN A 175 4.80 10.13 6.47
CA ASN A 175 3.72 9.23 6.88
C ASN A 175 2.41 9.96 7.19
N ARG A 176 2.48 11.23 7.60
CA ARG A 176 1.29 12.07 7.77
C ARG A 176 0.53 12.28 6.45
N ILE A 177 1.20 12.28 5.30
CA ILE A 177 0.55 12.43 4.00
C ILE A 177 -0.19 11.13 3.64
N ILE A 178 0.38 9.96 3.97
CA ILE A 178 -0.29 8.66 3.80
C ILE A 178 -1.60 8.65 4.60
N ALA A 179 -1.53 8.92 5.90
CA ALA A 179 -2.73 9.00 6.76
C ALA A 179 -3.69 10.12 6.33
N GLY A 180 -3.15 11.26 5.88
CA GLY A 180 -3.92 12.42 5.42
C GLY A 180 -4.74 12.14 4.17
N LEU A 181 -4.19 11.39 3.22
CA LEU A 181 -4.88 10.98 1.99
C LEU A 181 -5.92 9.88 2.21
N SER A 182 -5.73 9.05 3.24
CA SER A 182 -6.55 7.85 3.46
C SER A 182 -7.88 8.16 4.14
N ASP A 183 -8.91 7.41 3.78
CA ASP A 183 -10.18 7.35 4.50
C ASP A 183 -10.09 6.37 5.70
N GLY A 184 -9.26 5.32 5.57
CA GLY A 184 -8.85 4.43 6.66
C GLY A 184 -7.45 3.85 6.42
N VAL A 185 -6.79 3.38 7.49
CA VAL A 185 -5.43 2.84 7.44
C VAL A 185 -5.37 1.48 8.12
N LEU A 186 -4.76 0.49 7.46
CA LEU A 186 -4.39 -0.81 8.02
C LEU A 186 -2.89 -0.87 8.35
N ILE A 187 -2.57 -1.22 9.59
CA ILE A 187 -1.23 -1.56 10.03
C ILE A 187 -1.06 -3.08 10.02
N VAL A 188 -0.33 -3.59 9.01
CA VAL A 188 -0.14 -5.04 8.83
C VAL A 188 0.88 -5.61 9.79
N SER A 189 1.97 -4.88 10.04
CA SER A 189 3.01 -5.30 10.97
C SER A 189 3.83 -4.12 11.49
N GLY A 190 4.37 -4.26 12.69
CA GLY A 190 5.25 -3.28 13.32
C GLY A 190 5.45 -3.57 14.80
N GLY A 191 6.70 -3.63 15.25
CA GLY A 191 7.01 -3.61 16.68
C GLY A 191 6.79 -2.22 17.30
N MET A 192 6.93 -2.10 18.62
CA MET A 192 6.69 -0.86 19.38
C MET A 192 7.49 0.37 18.93
N LYS A 193 8.59 0.19 18.20
CA LYS A 193 9.44 1.27 17.66
C LYS A 193 9.38 1.36 16.12
N SER A 194 8.35 0.77 15.51
CA SER A 194 8.20 0.72 14.06
C SER A 194 7.81 2.08 13.49
N GLY A 195 8.35 2.41 12.32
CA GLY A 195 7.95 3.61 11.59
C GLY A 195 6.49 3.60 11.13
N ALA A 196 5.88 2.42 11.03
CA ALA A 196 4.45 2.27 10.69
C ALA A 196 3.53 2.85 11.77
N LEU A 197 3.96 2.86 13.05
CA LEU A 197 3.17 3.39 14.15
C LEU A 197 3.00 4.91 14.07
N TYR A 198 3.95 5.64 13.49
CA TYR A 198 3.74 7.07 13.20
C TYR A 198 2.55 7.29 12.25
N THR A 199 2.35 6.41 11.27
CA THR A 199 1.18 6.49 10.39
C THR A 199 -0.11 6.24 11.16
N ALA A 200 -0.10 5.32 12.12
CA ALA A 200 -1.23 5.05 13.00
C ALA A 200 -1.57 6.25 13.90
N GLU A 201 -0.55 6.87 14.50
CA GLU A 201 -0.71 8.10 15.30
C GLU A 201 -1.33 9.23 14.47
N TYR A 202 -0.82 9.48 13.26
CA TYR A 202 -1.43 10.48 12.37
C TYR A 202 -2.86 10.10 11.95
N ALA A 203 -3.15 8.81 11.74
CA ALA A 203 -4.50 8.35 11.42
C ALA A 203 -5.48 8.64 12.57
N GLU A 204 -5.10 8.34 13.82
CA GLU A 204 -5.87 8.68 15.02
C GLU A 204 -6.09 10.21 15.13
N GLU A 205 -5.02 11.00 15.01
CA GLU A 205 -5.09 12.46 15.08
C GLU A 205 -6.00 13.06 14.00
N TYR A 206 -6.02 12.45 12.81
CA TYR A 206 -6.82 12.92 11.68
C TYR A 206 -8.26 12.42 11.72
N GLY A 207 -8.61 11.55 12.68
CA GLY A 207 -9.91 10.92 12.78
C GLY A 207 -10.18 9.95 11.63
N ARG A 208 -9.16 9.19 11.22
CA ARG A 208 -9.29 8.10 10.24
C ARG A 208 -9.62 6.79 10.94
N GLU A 209 -10.33 5.93 10.24
CA GLU A 209 -10.51 4.57 10.70
C GLU A 209 -9.15 3.86 10.73
N LEU A 210 -8.80 3.30 11.87
CA LEU A 210 -7.52 2.62 12.09
C LEU A 210 -7.78 1.14 12.33
N PHE A 211 -7.10 0.31 11.54
CA PHE A 211 -7.14 -1.13 11.62
C PHE A 211 -5.75 -1.68 11.88
N ALA A 212 -5.68 -2.84 12.53
CA ALA A 212 -4.45 -3.57 12.73
C ALA A 212 -4.68 -5.09 12.61
N VAL A 213 -3.73 -5.76 11.96
CA VAL A 213 -3.72 -7.23 11.88
C VAL A 213 -3.31 -7.81 13.24
N PRO A 214 -4.04 -8.78 13.81
CA PRO A 214 -3.68 -9.36 15.09
C PRO A 214 -2.46 -10.28 14.97
N HIS A 215 -1.60 -10.27 15.99
CA HIS A 215 -0.43 -11.15 16.06
C HIS A 215 -0.44 -12.03 17.31
N GLY A 216 0.15 -13.22 17.18
CA GLY A 216 0.32 -14.15 18.30
C GLY A 216 1.19 -13.60 19.44
N TYR A 217 1.01 -14.17 20.63
CA TYR A 217 1.81 -13.81 21.81
C TYR A 217 3.33 -13.99 21.54
N GLY A 218 4.12 -13.02 21.99
CA GLY A 218 5.59 -13.04 21.85
C GLY A 218 6.13 -12.68 20.46
N VAL A 219 5.27 -12.40 19.48
CA VAL A 219 5.68 -11.98 18.14
C VAL A 219 6.08 -10.50 18.16
N LYS A 220 7.38 -10.23 18.32
CA LYS A 220 7.94 -8.86 18.41
C LYS A 220 7.60 -7.96 17.23
N SER A 221 7.51 -8.52 16.02
CA SER A 221 7.16 -7.78 14.81
C SER A 221 5.70 -7.33 14.77
N GLY A 222 4.84 -7.84 15.66
CA GLY A 222 3.42 -7.54 15.76
C GLY A 222 2.99 -6.85 17.06
N GLU A 223 3.93 -6.61 17.99
CA GLU A 223 3.62 -5.99 19.29
C GLU A 223 2.91 -4.64 19.15
N GLY A 224 3.32 -3.83 18.16
CA GLY A 224 2.68 -2.54 17.89
C GLY A 224 1.26 -2.68 17.36
N CYS A 225 1.00 -3.66 16.49
CA CYS A 225 -0.37 -3.95 16.03
C CYS A 225 -1.28 -4.34 17.19
N ASN A 226 -0.81 -5.25 18.05
CA ASN A 226 -1.57 -5.66 19.24
C ASN A 226 -1.76 -4.51 20.25
N ASP A 227 -0.79 -3.60 20.37
CA ASP A 227 -0.94 -2.38 21.19
C ASP A 227 -1.98 -1.43 20.62
N LEU A 228 -1.98 -1.19 19.30
CA LEU A 228 -3.00 -0.39 18.63
C LEU A 228 -4.41 -0.97 18.84
N ILE A 229 -4.57 -2.30 18.75
CA ILE A 229 -5.86 -2.95 19.01
C ILE A 229 -6.32 -2.69 20.45
N LYS A 230 -5.41 -2.81 21.43
CA LYS A 230 -5.72 -2.49 22.85
C LYS A 230 -6.10 -1.03 23.06
N ARG A 231 -5.57 -0.13 22.24
CA ARG A 231 -5.88 1.31 22.25
C ARG A 231 -7.17 1.67 21.51
N GLY A 232 -7.81 0.70 20.86
CA GLY A 232 -9.10 0.90 20.18
C GLY A 232 -9.03 0.90 18.66
N ALA A 233 -7.87 0.59 18.05
CA ALA A 233 -7.83 0.25 16.64
C ALA A 233 -8.68 -1.01 16.39
N ARG A 234 -9.36 -1.06 15.25
CA ARG A 234 -10.18 -2.22 14.88
C ARG A 234 -9.28 -3.39 14.53
N LEU A 235 -9.57 -4.55 15.10
CA LEU A 235 -8.94 -5.79 14.67
C LEU A 235 -9.42 -6.11 13.25
N ALA A 236 -8.48 -6.39 12.34
CA ALA A 236 -8.76 -6.85 10.99
C ALA A 236 -7.99 -8.17 10.76
N ASP A 237 -8.67 -9.29 10.87
CA ASP A 237 -8.10 -10.60 10.53
C ASP A 237 -8.49 -11.05 9.11
N THR A 238 -9.51 -10.41 8.52
CA THR A 238 -9.92 -10.60 7.13
C THR A 238 -10.20 -9.26 6.42
N PRO A 239 -10.10 -9.20 5.07
CA PRO A 239 -10.49 -8.00 4.32
C PRO A 239 -11.94 -7.57 4.56
N LYS A 240 -12.83 -8.51 4.88
CA LYS A 240 -14.25 -8.26 5.15
C LYS A 240 -14.46 -7.27 6.30
N ASP A 241 -13.60 -7.29 7.32
CA ASP A 241 -13.68 -6.38 8.47
C ASP A 241 -13.55 -4.91 8.04
N ILE A 242 -12.72 -4.65 7.03
CA ILE A 242 -12.54 -3.33 6.44
C ILE A 242 -13.71 -3.04 5.49
N LEU A 243 -13.97 -3.92 4.53
CA LEU A 243 -14.97 -3.71 3.49
C LEU A 243 -16.37 -3.43 4.06
N ALA A 244 -16.77 -4.16 5.10
CA ALA A 244 -18.05 -3.97 5.77
C ALA A 244 -18.22 -2.56 6.33
N LEU A 245 -17.16 -1.97 6.88
CA LEU A 245 -17.20 -0.61 7.44
C LEU A 245 -17.40 0.46 6.34
N PHE A 246 -16.86 0.21 5.16
CA PHE A 246 -16.97 1.12 4.01
C PHE A 246 -18.16 0.78 3.10
N GLY A 247 -19.07 -0.12 3.51
CA GLY A 247 -20.25 -0.50 2.73
C GLY A 247 -19.90 -1.17 1.40
N LYS A 248 -18.76 -1.85 1.33
CA LYS A 248 -18.30 -2.59 0.15
C LYS A 248 -18.41 -4.08 0.41
N GLU A 249 -18.65 -4.83 -0.65
CA GLU A 249 -18.67 -6.29 -0.63
C GLU A 249 -17.35 -6.82 -1.17
N GLU A 250 -16.88 -7.93 -0.59
CA GLU A 250 -15.77 -8.67 -1.16
C GLU A 250 -16.24 -9.32 -2.46
N LYS A 251 -15.55 -9.03 -3.56
CA LYS A 251 -15.77 -9.80 -4.78
C LYS A 251 -15.26 -11.21 -4.52
N GLU A 252 -16.10 -12.20 -4.76
CA GLU A 252 -15.66 -13.59 -4.77
C GLU A 252 -14.48 -13.70 -5.74
N THR A 253 -13.27 -13.90 -5.18
CA THR A 253 -12.12 -14.30 -5.98
C THR A 253 -12.52 -15.56 -6.70
N ALA A 254 -12.25 -15.63 -8.02
CA ALA A 254 -12.54 -16.80 -8.82
C ALA A 254 -12.08 -18.05 -8.06
N SER A 255 -13.05 -18.80 -7.53
CA SER A 255 -12.79 -19.93 -6.65
C SER A 255 -11.87 -20.86 -7.42
N VAL A 256 -10.70 -21.19 -6.85
CA VAL A 256 -9.91 -22.30 -7.39
C VAL A 256 -10.85 -23.49 -7.38
N THR A 257 -11.22 -23.98 -8.58
CA THR A 257 -12.17 -25.07 -8.68
C THR A 257 -11.51 -26.29 -8.06
N LEU A 258 -12.06 -26.70 -6.91
CA LEU A 258 -11.66 -27.91 -6.23
C LEU A 258 -12.46 -29.06 -6.82
N THR A 259 -11.80 -30.19 -7.01
CA THR A 259 -12.52 -31.45 -7.21
C THR A 259 -13.23 -31.84 -5.92
N ASP A 260 -14.25 -32.70 -6.00
CA ASP A 260 -14.95 -33.21 -4.81
C ASP A 260 -13.97 -33.86 -3.81
N GLU A 261 -12.90 -34.46 -4.32
CA GLU A 261 -11.85 -35.09 -3.53
C GLU A 261 -11.00 -34.06 -2.79
N GLU A 262 -10.59 -33.01 -3.48
CA GLU A 262 -9.85 -31.88 -2.89
C GLU A 262 -10.69 -31.17 -1.83
N GLN A 263 -11.98 -30.94 -2.10
CA GLN A 263 -12.89 -30.31 -1.14
C GLN A 263 -13.05 -31.15 0.13
N THR A 264 -13.12 -32.48 -0.02
CA THR A 264 -13.20 -33.41 1.12
C THR A 264 -11.94 -33.33 1.98
N VAL A 265 -10.76 -33.26 1.37
CA VAL A 265 -9.48 -33.11 2.10
C VAL A 265 -9.35 -31.74 2.74
N VAL A 266 -9.78 -30.67 2.07
CA VAL A 266 -9.80 -29.31 2.65
C VAL A 266 -10.70 -29.25 3.88
N ASN A 267 -11.88 -29.88 3.83
CA ASN A 267 -12.78 -29.96 4.97
C ASN A 267 -12.16 -30.75 6.14
N ALA A 268 -11.41 -31.81 5.86
CA ALA A 268 -10.69 -32.58 6.88
C ALA A 268 -9.56 -31.78 7.57
N LEU A 269 -9.03 -30.75 6.89
CA LEU A 269 -7.98 -29.83 7.37
C LEU A 269 -8.53 -28.56 8.02
N ALA A 270 -9.85 -28.39 8.14
CA ALA A 270 -10.48 -27.16 8.61
C ALA A 270 -10.04 -26.74 10.03
N ASP A 271 -9.73 -27.71 10.89
CA ASP A 271 -9.30 -27.50 12.28
C ASP A 271 -7.86 -26.95 12.41
N GLY A 272 -7.13 -26.79 11.30
CA GLY A 272 -5.84 -26.12 11.24
C GLY A 272 -4.73 -26.97 10.65
N CYS A 273 -4.33 -28.03 11.37
CA CYS A 273 -3.27 -28.95 10.92
C CYS A 273 -3.62 -30.38 11.33
N SER A 274 -3.49 -31.33 10.40
CA SER A 274 -3.72 -32.75 10.67
C SER A 274 -2.63 -33.61 10.03
N HIS A 275 -2.29 -34.71 10.70
CA HIS A 275 -1.40 -35.72 10.13
C HIS A 275 -2.09 -36.46 8.99
N VAL A 276 -1.33 -36.92 8.01
CA VAL A 276 -1.86 -37.67 6.85
C VAL A 276 -2.73 -38.85 7.31
N GLU A 277 -2.34 -39.55 8.38
CA GLU A 277 -3.10 -40.66 8.96
C GLU A 277 -4.50 -40.23 9.45
N GLU A 278 -4.59 -39.08 10.11
CA GLU A 278 -5.84 -38.53 10.60
C GLU A 278 -6.75 -38.06 9.45
N ILE A 279 -6.15 -37.48 8.40
CA ILE A 279 -6.88 -37.13 7.17
C ILE A 279 -7.43 -38.39 6.52
N CYS A 280 -6.66 -39.48 6.46
CA CYS A 280 -7.14 -40.77 5.94
C CYS A 280 -8.32 -41.29 6.76
N LEU A 281 -8.26 -41.20 8.09
CA LEU A 281 -9.36 -41.59 8.98
C LEU A 281 -10.62 -40.75 8.76
N LYS A 282 -10.50 -39.41 8.67
CA LYS A 282 -11.64 -38.50 8.46
C LYS A 282 -12.29 -38.67 7.08
N THR A 283 -11.49 -38.97 6.06
CA THR A 283 -11.96 -39.08 4.68
C THR A 283 -12.33 -40.51 4.26
N GLY A 284 -11.92 -41.52 5.03
CA GLY A 284 -12.09 -42.94 4.70
C GLY A 284 -11.26 -43.40 3.51
N ARG A 285 -10.23 -42.64 3.11
CA ARG A 285 -9.42 -42.89 1.91
C ARG A 285 -8.02 -43.38 2.24
N PRO A 286 -7.40 -44.20 1.38
CA PRO A 286 -6.05 -44.70 1.61
C PRO A 286 -4.99 -43.62 1.40
N VAL A 287 -3.84 -43.81 2.05
CA VAL A 287 -2.73 -42.82 2.12
C VAL A 287 -2.25 -42.36 0.74
N TYR A 288 -2.20 -43.24 -0.26
CA TYR A 288 -1.71 -42.89 -1.60
C TYR A 288 -2.64 -41.92 -2.35
N GLU A 289 -3.97 -42.01 -2.13
CA GLU A 289 -4.93 -41.05 -2.70
C GLU A 289 -4.80 -39.70 -2.01
N ILE A 290 -4.75 -39.70 -0.68
CA ILE A 290 -4.60 -38.48 0.12
C ILE A 290 -3.29 -37.77 -0.20
N ALA A 291 -2.18 -38.49 -0.36
CA ALA A 291 -0.90 -37.91 -0.75
C ALA A 291 -0.94 -37.22 -2.13
N SER A 292 -1.67 -37.80 -3.09
CA SER A 292 -1.88 -37.20 -4.42
C SER A 292 -2.70 -35.92 -4.33
N VAL A 293 -3.84 -35.96 -3.61
CA VAL A 293 -4.73 -34.81 -3.43
C VAL A 293 -4.02 -33.67 -2.69
N LEU A 294 -3.28 -33.99 -1.62
CA LEU A 294 -2.50 -33.00 -0.86
C LEU A 294 -1.43 -32.33 -1.73
N SER A 295 -0.75 -33.09 -2.59
CA SER A 295 0.23 -32.52 -3.53
C SER A 295 -0.45 -31.57 -4.53
N GLY A 296 -1.63 -31.92 -5.04
CA GLY A 296 -2.45 -31.04 -5.88
C GLY A 296 -2.86 -29.75 -5.17
N LEU A 297 -3.30 -29.86 -3.91
CA LEU A 297 -3.65 -28.72 -3.06
C LEU A 297 -2.43 -27.83 -2.74
N GLU A 298 -1.24 -28.39 -2.55
CA GLU A 298 -0.01 -27.61 -2.39
C GLU A 298 0.34 -26.82 -3.65
N ILE A 299 0.23 -27.44 -4.82
CA ILE A 299 0.46 -26.77 -6.11
C ILE A 299 -0.55 -25.65 -6.33
N LYS A 300 -1.83 -25.88 -5.98
CA LYS A 300 -2.88 -24.85 -5.98
C LYS A 300 -2.68 -23.79 -4.88
N GLY A 301 -1.74 -24.00 -3.97
CA GLY A 301 -1.45 -23.09 -2.86
C GLY A 301 -2.52 -23.06 -1.77
N ILE A 302 -3.32 -24.12 -1.64
CA ILE A 302 -4.41 -24.24 -0.67
C ILE A 302 -3.95 -24.97 0.60
N ALA A 303 -3.03 -25.93 0.46
CA ALA A 303 -2.42 -26.64 1.59
C ALA A 303 -0.93 -26.32 1.71
N VAL A 304 -0.38 -26.49 2.91
CA VAL A 304 1.05 -26.40 3.19
C VAL A 304 1.49 -27.56 4.08
N LYS A 305 2.56 -28.23 3.69
CA LYS A 305 3.21 -29.24 4.54
C LYS A 305 3.81 -28.60 5.78
N SER A 306 3.30 -29.03 6.92
CA SER A 306 3.92 -28.86 8.22
C SER A 306 4.91 -30.00 8.46
N GLY A 307 5.89 -29.81 9.35
CA GLY A 307 6.84 -30.86 9.72
C GLY A 307 6.14 -32.16 10.14
N PHE A 308 6.84 -33.30 10.04
CA PHE A 308 6.35 -34.63 10.48
C PHE A 308 5.10 -35.15 9.75
N ASN A 309 5.04 -35.04 8.41
CA ASN A 309 3.90 -35.51 7.59
C ASN A 309 2.55 -34.96 8.06
N ALA A 310 2.53 -33.72 8.52
CA ALA A 310 1.32 -32.99 8.81
C ALA A 310 1.08 -31.97 7.69
N TYR A 311 -0.19 -31.67 7.42
CA TYR A 311 -0.59 -30.63 6.47
C TYR A 311 -1.56 -29.69 7.16
N GLY A 312 -1.48 -28.42 6.80
CA GLY A 312 -2.46 -27.42 7.20
C GLY A 312 -2.94 -26.60 6.01
N LEU A 313 -4.06 -25.89 6.19
CA LEU A 313 -4.51 -24.95 5.17
C LEU A 313 -3.56 -23.74 5.13
N LYS A 314 -3.21 -23.33 3.92
CA LYS A 314 -2.44 -22.10 3.68
C LYS A 314 -3.40 -20.92 3.88
N ARG A 315 -3.31 -20.25 5.03
CA ARG A 315 -4.04 -19.00 5.33
C ARG A 315 -3.20 -17.78 4.94
#